data_AF-A0A950MK34-F1
#
_entry.id   AF-A0A950MK34-F1
#
_cell.length_a   1.000
_cell.length_b   1.000
_cell.length_c   1.000
_cell.angle_alpha   90.00
_cell.angle_beta   90.00
_cell.angle_gamma   90.00
#
_symmetry.space_group_name_H-M   'P 1'
#
loop_
_entity.id
_entity.type
_entity.pdbx_description
1 polymer ?
#
loop_
_entity_poly.entity_id
_entity_poly.type
_entity_poly.pdbx_seq_one_letter_code
_entity_poly.pdbx_strand_id
1 'polypeptide(L)'
;FVFPSLKANGKIPLCANVFVADHLRLAAKSAGVQIPDGHRFGLHNLRHSLSNWMVNKGKVEPKTVQTMLRHSRIQTTLDLYAQQDSEETRAAQGAYLRAMRMPAGLVQ
;
A
#
# COMPACT_ATOMS: atom_id res chain seq x y z
N PHE A 1 13.74 18.07 14.99
CA PHE A 1 13.21 16.84 14.33
C PHE A 1 12.35 16.08 15.33
N VAL A 2 11.29 15.39 14.89
CA VAL A 2 10.38 14.65 15.78
C VAL A 2 11.04 13.39 16.35
N PHE A 3 11.87 12.70 15.56
CA PHE A 3 12.58 11.49 15.96
C PHE A 3 14.07 11.77 16.17
N PRO A 4 14.52 11.97 17.42
CA PRO A 4 15.92 12.21 17.76
C PRO A 4 16.76 10.92 17.74
N SER A 5 18.03 11.03 17.32
CA SER A 5 18.99 9.93 17.47
C SER A 5 19.42 9.78 18.93
N LEU A 6 19.11 8.64 19.55
CA LEU A 6 19.53 8.35 20.92
C LEU A 6 21.05 8.20 21.06
N LYS A 7 21.71 7.61 20.05
CA LYS A 7 23.19 7.46 20.03
C LYS A 7 23.92 8.80 20.01
N ALA A 8 23.29 9.85 19.49
CA ALA A 8 23.85 11.20 19.43
C ALA A 8 23.23 12.15 20.46
N ASN A 9 22.67 11.61 21.56
CA ASN A 9 22.03 12.38 22.63
C ASN A 9 20.98 13.37 22.12
N GLY A 10 20.24 12.99 21.08
CA GLY A 10 19.18 13.78 20.46
C GLY A 10 19.64 15.06 19.75
N LYS A 11 20.94 15.22 19.48
CA LYS A 11 21.48 16.40 18.79
C LYS A 11 21.27 16.36 17.27
N ILE A 12 21.05 15.18 16.70
CA ILE A 12 20.81 14.98 15.27
C ILE A 12 19.56 14.10 15.03
N PRO A 13 18.90 14.21 13.87
CA PRO A 13 17.76 13.37 13.54
C PRO A 13 18.16 11.90 13.44
N LEU A 14 17.21 11.01 13.72
CA LEU A 14 17.38 9.58 13.49
C LEU A 14 17.48 9.28 11.99
N CYS A 15 18.53 8.58 11.60
CA CYS A 15 18.69 8.09 10.23
C CYS A 15 17.71 6.95 9.95
N ALA A 16 16.95 7.04 8.85
CA ALA A 16 15.94 6.03 8.50
C ALA A 16 16.52 4.62 8.34
N ASN A 17 17.70 4.47 7.72
CA ASN A 17 18.35 3.16 7.56
C ASN A 17 18.73 2.54 8.90
N VAL A 18 19.22 3.36 9.84
CA VAL A 18 19.53 2.92 11.21
C VAL A 18 18.25 2.51 11.94
N PHE A 19 17.19 3.30 11.82
CA PHE A 19 15.88 2.95 12.38
C PHE A 19 15.36 1.60 11.86
N VAL A 20 15.47 1.37 10.55
CA VAL A 20 15.00 0.12 9.94
C VAL A 20 15.78 -1.08 10.47
N ALA A 21 17.10 -0.99 10.56
CA ALA A 21 17.97 -2.06 11.02
C ALA A 21 17.84 -2.32 12.52
N ASP A 22 17.96 -1.27 13.34
CA ASP A 22 18.09 -1.38 14.80
C ASP A 22 16.74 -1.54 15.51
N HIS A 23 15.64 -1.05 14.92
CA HIS A 23 14.34 -1.01 15.60
C HIS A 23 13.22 -1.70 14.81
N LEU A 24 13.01 -1.32 13.55
CA LEU A 24 11.82 -1.75 12.81
C LEU A 24 11.82 -3.25 12.54
N ARG A 25 12.95 -3.81 12.06
CA ARG A 25 13.04 -5.25 11.76
C ARG A 25 12.87 -6.09 13.02
N LEU A 26 13.45 -5.66 14.15
CA LEU A 26 13.31 -6.34 15.44
C LEU A 26 11.86 -6.32 15.93
N ALA A 27 11.21 -5.15 15.88
CA ALA A 27 9.81 -5.00 16.25
C ALA A 27 8.89 -5.87 15.37
N ALA A 28 9.14 -5.92 14.06
CA ALA A 28 8.36 -6.75 13.15
C ALA A 28 8.50 -8.25 13.45
N LYS A 29 9.73 -8.73 13.71
CA LYS A 29 9.96 -10.12 14.15
C LYS A 29 9.25 -10.41 15.47
N SER A 30 9.32 -9.49 16.43
CA SER A 30 8.61 -9.62 17.71
C SER A 30 7.09 -9.64 17.56
N ALA A 31 6.55 -8.97 16.54
CA ALA A 31 5.13 -8.98 16.20
C ALA A 31 4.71 -10.22 15.38
N GLY A 32 5.61 -11.18 15.16
CA GLY A 32 5.33 -12.42 14.43
C GLY A 32 5.41 -12.29 12.90
N VAL A 33 5.93 -11.18 12.37
CA VAL A 33 6.15 -11.04 10.92
C VAL A 33 7.27 -12.00 10.51
N GLN A 34 6.93 -12.95 9.65
CA GLN A 34 7.91 -13.88 9.07
C GLN A 34 8.73 -13.14 8.02
N ILE A 35 9.98 -12.85 8.35
CA ILE A 35 10.92 -12.19 7.43
C ILE A 35 12.07 -13.17 7.18
N PRO A 36 12.08 -13.86 6.03
CA PRO A 36 13.15 -14.79 5.71
C PRO A 36 14.51 -14.08 5.65
N ASP A 37 15.58 -14.85 5.80
CA ASP A 37 16.92 -14.31 5.67
C ASP A 37 17.17 -13.81 4.23
N GLY A 38 17.98 -12.77 4.10
CA GLY A 38 18.20 -12.06 2.83
C GLY A 38 17.04 -11.15 2.36
N HIS A 39 15.85 -11.22 2.97
CA HIS A 39 14.72 -10.42 2.54
C HIS A 39 14.71 -9.02 3.16
N ARG A 40 14.43 -8.02 2.31
CA ARG A 40 14.28 -6.62 2.71
C ARG A 40 12.94 -6.41 3.41
N PHE A 41 12.98 -5.82 4.58
CA PHE A 41 11.80 -5.34 5.30
C PHE A 41 12.12 -3.96 5.89
N GLY A 42 11.40 -2.94 5.44
CA GLY A 42 11.62 -1.56 5.85
C GLY A 42 10.41 -0.65 5.62
N LEU A 43 10.61 0.66 5.85
CA LEU A 43 9.56 1.68 5.73
C LEU A 43 8.86 1.68 4.35
N HIS A 44 9.61 1.37 3.29
CA HIS A 44 9.03 1.30 1.95
C HIS A 44 8.06 0.13 1.78
N ASN A 45 8.35 -1.03 2.39
CA ASN A 45 7.42 -2.16 2.40
C ASN A 45 6.12 -1.80 3.11
N LEU A 46 6.21 -1.08 4.24
CA LEU A 46 5.03 -0.62 4.99
C LEU A 46 4.17 0.34 4.15
N ARG A 47 4.82 1.29 3.47
CA ARG A 47 4.12 2.21 2.57
C ARG A 47 3.42 1.50 1.41
N HIS A 48 4.07 0.50 0.81
CA HIS A 48 3.45 -0.35 -0.20
C HIS A 48 2.27 -1.14 0.37
N SER A 49 2.43 -1.77 1.52
CA SER A 49 1.35 -2.52 2.18
C SER A 49 0.14 -1.62 2.48
N LEU A 50 0.39 -0.39 2.95
CA LEU A 50 -0.67 0.59 3.22
C LEU A 50 -1.41 0.98 1.96
N SER A 51 -0.67 1.29 0.89
CA SER A 51 -1.24 1.59 -0.43
C SER A 51 -2.13 0.43 -0.88
N ASN A 52 -1.59 -0.80 -0.93
CA ASN A 52 -2.33 -1.98 -1.38
C ASN A 52 -3.60 -2.22 -0.55
N TRP A 53 -3.54 -2.01 0.76
CA TRP A 53 -4.70 -2.19 1.63
C TRP A 53 -5.80 -1.15 1.35
N MET A 54 -5.46 0.14 1.27
CA MET A 54 -6.44 1.22 1.00
C MET A 54 -7.16 1.00 -0.32
N VAL A 55 -6.39 0.57 -1.31
CA VAL A 55 -6.78 0.27 -2.68
C VAL A 55 -7.71 -0.95 -2.73
N ASN A 56 -7.23 -2.11 -2.26
CA ASN A 56 -7.90 -3.38 -2.51
C ASN A 56 -8.98 -3.70 -1.47
N LYS A 57 -8.73 -3.40 -0.20
CA LYS A 57 -9.65 -3.72 0.91
C LYS A 57 -10.45 -2.50 1.36
N GLY A 58 -9.79 -1.35 1.48
CA GLY A 58 -10.44 -0.09 1.85
C GLY A 58 -11.31 0.50 0.75
N LYS A 59 -11.19 0.02 -0.50
CA LYS A 59 -11.88 0.53 -1.69
C LYS A 59 -11.81 2.07 -1.82
N VAL A 60 -10.70 2.64 -1.34
CA VAL A 60 -10.42 4.07 -1.45
C VAL A 60 -10.09 4.38 -2.90
N GLU A 61 -10.60 5.50 -3.36
CA GLU A 61 -10.39 5.96 -4.74
C GLU A 61 -8.88 6.19 -5.01
N PRO A 62 -8.33 5.70 -6.15
CA PRO A 62 -6.89 5.72 -6.42
C PRO A 62 -6.23 7.11 -6.39
N LYS A 63 -6.92 8.16 -6.84
CA LYS A 63 -6.43 9.55 -6.83
C LYS A 63 -6.31 10.11 -5.41
N THR A 64 -7.22 9.72 -4.54
CA THR A 64 -7.20 10.02 -3.11
C THR A 64 -5.99 9.36 -2.46
N VAL A 65 -5.76 8.08 -2.73
CA VAL A 65 -4.55 7.36 -2.26
C VAL A 65 -3.27 8.00 -2.83
N GLN A 66 -3.27 8.37 -4.12
CA GLN A 66 -2.14 9.06 -4.75
C GLN A 66 -1.77 10.35 -3.99
N THR A 67 -2.78 11.16 -3.66
CA THR A 67 -2.60 12.44 -2.97
C THR A 67 -2.12 12.22 -1.53
N MET A 68 -2.74 11.28 -0.82
CA MET A 68 -2.38 10.93 0.55
C MET A 68 -0.93 10.44 0.66
N LEU A 69 -0.51 9.58 -0.27
CA LEU A 69 0.86 9.07 -0.29
C LEU A 69 1.83 10.07 -0.92
N ARG A 70 1.36 11.07 -1.66
CA ARG A 70 2.19 12.02 -2.44
C ARG A 70 2.96 11.32 -3.56
N HIS A 71 2.32 10.39 -4.27
CA HIS A 71 2.89 9.83 -5.49
C HIS A 71 2.80 10.86 -6.62
N SER A 72 3.93 11.18 -7.25
CA SER A 72 3.98 12.12 -8.37
C SER A 72 3.17 11.63 -9.57
N ARG A 73 3.14 10.32 -9.81
CA ARG A 73 2.40 9.67 -10.89
C ARG A 73 1.35 8.72 -10.33
N ILE A 74 0.16 8.75 -10.90
CA ILE A 74 -0.93 7.83 -10.52
C ILE A 74 -0.59 6.38 -10.87
N GLN A 75 0.25 6.18 -11.89
CA GLN A 75 0.75 4.87 -12.30
C GLN A 75 1.39 4.12 -11.14
N THR A 76 2.17 4.78 -10.27
CA THR A 76 2.75 4.14 -9.08
C THR A 76 1.70 3.59 -8.12
N THR A 77 0.52 4.21 -8.05
CA THR A 77 -0.61 3.70 -7.26
C THR A 77 -1.35 2.60 -8.03
N LEU A 78 -1.58 2.76 -9.34
CA LEU A 78 -2.31 1.82 -10.20
C LEU A 78 -1.55 0.52 -10.50
N ASP A 79 -0.22 0.56 -10.62
CA ASP A 79 0.61 -0.64 -10.79
C ASP A 79 0.49 -1.58 -9.58
N LEU A 80 0.08 -1.04 -8.41
CA LEU A 80 -0.25 -1.81 -7.21
C LEU A 80 -1.66 -2.40 -7.22
N TYR A 81 -2.59 -1.83 -8.00
CA TYR A 81 -3.96 -2.34 -8.21
C TYR A 81 -3.99 -3.55 -9.17
N ALA A 82 -2.92 -3.80 -9.94
CA ALA A 82 -2.98 -4.63 -11.14
C ALA A 82 -3.18 -6.15 -10.93
N GLN A 83 -3.47 -6.61 -9.71
CA GLN A 83 -4.11 -7.92 -9.54
C GLN A 83 -5.63 -7.75 -9.73
N GLN A 84 -6.07 -7.75 -10.99
CA GLN A 84 -7.48 -7.76 -11.33
C GLN A 84 -8.16 -8.99 -10.73
N ASP A 85 -9.19 -8.75 -9.93
CA ASP A 85 -10.14 -9.77 -9.52
C ASP A 85 -11.21 -9.90 -10.64
N SER A 86 -11.35 -11.11 -11.18
CA SER A 86 -12.31 -11.41 -12.25
C SER A 86 -13.75 -11.23 -11.77
N GLU A 87 -14.04 -11.43 -10.48
CA GLU A 87 -15.37 -11.21 -9.91
C GLU A 87 -15.72 -9.72 -9.83
N GLU A 88 -14.78 -8.88 -9.39
CA GLU A 88 -14.97 -7.44 -9.32
C GLU A 88 -15.17 -6.83 -10.71
N THR A 89 -14.44 -7.35 -11.70
CA THR A 89 -14.57 -6.93 -13.10
C THR A 89 -15.97 -7.24 -13.65
N ARG A 90 -16.48 -8.45 -13.40
CA ARG A 90 -17.82 -8.86 -13.83
C ARG A 90 -18.93 -8.10 -13.08
N ALA A 91 -18.74 -7.84 -11.78
CA ALA A 91 -19.66 -7.03 -11.00
C ALA A 91 -19.74 -5.58 -11.51
N ALA A 92 -18.60 -4.97 -11.86
CA ALA A 92 -18.52 -3.64 -12.42
C ALA A 92 -19.23 -3.54 -13.78
N GLN A 93 -19.00 -4.50 -14.68
CA GLN A 93 -19.71 -4.58 -15.96
C GLN A 93 -21.22 -4.71 -15.77
N GLY A 94 -21.66 -5.59 -14.85
CA GLY A 94 -23.08 -5.73 -14.51
C GLY A 94 -23.70 -4.44 -13.95
N ALA A 95 -22.96 -3.69 -13.13
CA ALA A 95 -23.41 -2.40 -12.61
C ALA A 95 -23.57 -1.36 -13.72
N TYR A 96 -22.63 -1.31 -14.66
CA TYR A 96 -22.68 -0.42 -15.82
C TYR A 96 -23.90 -0.71 -16.72
N LEU A 97 -24.15 -1.99 -17.05
CA LEU A 97 -25.29 -2.38 -17.88
C LEU A 97 -26.62 -2.01 -17.23
N ARG A 98 -26.74 -2.20 -15.91
CA ARG A 98 -27.93 -1.77 -15.14
C ARG A 98 -28.12 -0.25 -15.20
N ALA A 99 -27.05 0.52 -15.03
CA ALA A 99 -27.11 1.98 -15.10
C ALA A 99 -27.54 2.47 -16.49
N MET A 100 -27.09 1.80 -17.55
CA MET A 100 -27.45 2.10 -18.94
C MET A 100 -28.81 1.56 -19.36
N ARG A 101 -29.57 0.90 -18.46
CA ARG A 101 -30.86 0.25 -18.73
C ARG A 101 -30.80 -0.75 -19.90
N MET A 102 -29.64 -1.38 -20.10
CA MET A 102 -29.45 -2.38 -21.16
C MET A 102 -29.95 -3.75 -20.69
N PRO A 103 -30.66 -4.52 -21.53
CA PRO A 103 -31.16 -5.84 -21.14
C PRO A 103 -29.98 -6.79 -20.87
N ALA A 104 -30.06 -7.50 -19.75
CA ALA A 104 -28.98 -8.33 -19.19
C ALA A 104 -28.57 -9.55 -20.03
N GLY A 105 -29.09 -9.71 -21.25
CA GLY A 105 -28.90 -10.89 -22.12
C GLY A 105 -27.82 -10.76 -23.20
N LEU A 106 -27.00 -9.71 -23.20
CA LEU A 106 -26.06 -9.40 -24.31
C LEU A 106 -24.58 -9.62 -24.00
N VAL A 107 -24.23 -10.15 -22.82
CA VAL A 107 -22.82 -10.42 -22.46
C VAL A 107 -22.66 -11.91 -22.17
N GLN A 108 -22.21 -12.65 -23.18
CA GLN A 108 -21.59 -13.98 -23.07
C GLN A 108 -20.08 -13.84 -23.10
#